data_AF-A0A2P1G4J0-F1
#
_entry.id   AF-A0A2P1G4J0-F1
#
_cell.length_a   1.000
_cell.length_b   1.000
_cell.length_c   1.000
_cell.angle_alpha   90.00
_cell.angle_beta   90.00
_cell.angle_gamma   90.00
#
_symmetry.space_group_name_H-M   'P 1'
#
loop_
_entity.id
_entity.type
_entity.pdbx_description
1 polymer ?
#
loop_
_entity_poly.entity_id
_entity_poly.type
_entity_poly.pdbx_seq_one_letter_code
_entity_poly.pdbx_strand_id
1 'polypeptide(L)'
;MSNTNLNVRIDKDIKKAAEEVYAELGFNMSTAINMFLRASIRKGGIPFDLKLEAPNKETLEAIEEGRRLALDPNVPSYDNIEDLRKALDV
;
A
#
# COMPACT_ATOMS: atom_id res chain seq x y z
N MET A 1 -3.10 9.30 33.57
CA MET A 1 -3.66 9.23 32.20
C MET A 1 -4.99 8.52 32.30
N SER A 2 -6.04 9.03 31.65
CA SER A 2 -7.32 8.34 31.58
C SER A 2 -7.18 7.13 30.65
N ASN A 3 -7.57 5.95 31.13
CA ASN A 3 -7.66 4.76 30.30
C ASN A 3 -9.06 4.71 29.67
N THR A 4 -9.13 4.30 28.41
CA THR A 4 -10.39 4.07 27.69
C THR A 4 -10.34 2.68 27.06
N ASN A 5 -11.47 1.99 27.11
CA ASN A 5 -11.60 0.64 26.55
C ASN A 5 -11.87 0.72 25.05
N LEU A 6 -11.18 -0.11 24.27
CA LEU A 6 -11.43 -0.32 22.85
C LEU A 6 -12.05 -1.71 22.67
N ASN A 7 -13.24 -1.78 22.06
CA ASN A 7 -13.90 -3.04 21.73
C ASN A 7 -13.89 -3.23 20.20
N VAL A 8 -13.33 -4.35 19.74
CA VAL A 8 -13.17 -4.67 18.32
C VAL A 8 -13.76 -6.05 18.06
N ARG A 9 -14.61 -6.17 17.04
CA ARG A 9 -15.01 -7.49 16.52
C ARG A 9 -13.92 -8.00 15.60
N ILE A 10 -13.49 -9.23 15.85
CA ILE A 10 -12.47 -9.91 15.08
C ILE A 10 -12.91 -11.36 14.88
N ASP A 11 -12.53 -11.93 13.74
CA ASP A 11 -12.70 -13.36 13.51
C ASP A 11 -11.90 -14.18 14.54
N LYS A 12 -12.47 -15.30 14.96
CA LYS A 12 -11.91 -16.13 16.04
C LYS A 12 -10.56 -16.72 15.65
N ASP A 13 -10.42 -17.17 14.41
CA ASP A 13 -9.22 -17.84 13.93
C ASP A 13 -8.12 -16.79 13.68
N ILE A 14 -8.47 -15.62 13.17
CA ILE A 14 -7.55 -14.47 13.05
C ILE A 14 -7.03 -14.07 14.43
N LYS A 15 -7.92 -13.94 15.43
CA LYS A 15 -7.53 -13.60 16.81
C LYS A 15 -6.52 -14.61 17.35
N LYS A 16 -6.81 -15.91 17.21
CA LYS A 16 -5.95 -16.98 17.72
C LYS A 16 -4.57 -16.96 17.06
N ALA A 17 -4.52 -16.85 15.72
CA ALA A 17 -3.27 -16.79 14.99
C ALA A 17 -2.41 -15.58 15.40
N ALA A 18 -3.03 -14.40 15.56
CA ALA A 18 -2.33 -13.21 16.02
C ALA A 18 -1.82 -13.35 17.46
N GLU A 19 -2.58 -13.96 18.36
CA GLU A 19 -2.14 -14.22 19.74
C GLU A 19 -0.93 -15.15 19.81
N GLU A 20 -0.87 -16.18 18.96
CA GLU A 20 0.28 -17.09 18.87
C GLU A 20 1.55 -16.34 18.42
N VAL A 21 1.43 -15.54 17.35
CA VAL A 21 2.56 -14.71 16.84
C VAL A 21 3.05 -13.73 17.89
N TYR A 22 2.16 -13.00 18.55
CA TYR A 22 2.57 -12.01 19.54
C TYR A 22 3.16 -12.65 20.80
N ALA A 23 2.63 -13.81 21.22
CA ALA A 23 3.19 -14.56 22.33
C ALA A 23 4.64 -15.02 22.04
N GLU A 24 4.92 -15.47 20.82
CA GLU A 24 6.28 -15.82 20.37
C GLU A 24 7.22 -14.59 20.39
N LEU A 25 6.68 -13.41 20.06
CA LEU A 25 7.41 -12.14 20.15
C LEU A 25 7.49 -11.56 21.57
N GLY A 26 6.88 -12.20 22.57
CA GLY A 26 6.96 -11.83 23.98
C GLY A 26 5.96 -10.77 24.44
N PHE A 27 4.85 -10.56 23.73
CA PHE A 27 3.82 -9.61 24.15
C PHE A 27 2.39 -10.07 23.86
N ASN A 28 1.42 -9.48 24.55
CA ASN A 28 0.01 -9.80 24.38
C ASN A 28 -0.66 -8.92 23.31
N MET A 29 -1.88 -9.30 22.93
CA MET A 29 -2.72 -8.59 21.95
C MET A 29 -2.89 -7.10 22.31
N SER A 30 -3.12 -6.77 23.58
CA SER A 30 -3.32 -5.38 24.01
C SER A 30 -2.06 -4.52 23.80
N THR A 31 -0.87 -5.08 24.02
CA THR A 31 0.40 -4.40 23.73
C THR A 31 0.54 -4.17 22.23
N ALA A 32 0.25 -5.18 21.40
CA ALA A 32 0.33 -5.07 19.95
C ALA A 32 -0.61 -3.98 19.39
N ILE A 33 -1.86 -3.92 19.86
CA ILE A 33 -2.82 -2.89 19.46
C ILE A 33 -2.36 -1.49 19.89
N ASN A 34 -1.82 -1.34 21.11
CA ASN A 34 -1.26 -0.07 21.55
C ASN A 34 -0.04 0.36 20.72
N MET A 35 0.83 -0.58 20.35
CA MET A 35 1.96 -0.31 19.46
C MET A 35 1.49 0.14 18.07
N PHE A 36 0.48 -0.53 17.52
CA PHE A 36 -0.13 -0.15 16.24
C PHE A 36 -0.64 1.29 16.27
N LEU A 37 -1.47 1.65 17.25
CA LEU A 37 -2.04 3.01 17.37
C LEU A 37 -0.94 4.08 17.49
N ARG A 38 0.10 3.83 18.29
CA ARG A 38 1.24 4.74 18.43
C ARG A 38 2.04 4.87 17.13
N ALA A 39 2.22 3.77 16.40
CA ALA A 39 2.87 3.79 15.11
C ALA A 39 2.06 4.57 14.07
N SER A 40 0.73 4.43 14.08
CA SER A 40 -0.18 5.18 13.21
C SER A 40 -0.10 6.68 13.45
N ILE A 41 -0.12 7.09 14.72
CA ILE A 41 0.03 8.51 15.12
C ILE A 41 1.36 9.06 14.62
N ARG A 42 2.46 8.34 14.82
CA ARG A 42 3.80 8.77 14.41
C ARG A 42 3.94 8.93 12.89
N LYS A 43 3.28 8.07 12.11
CA LYS A 43 3.31 8.11 10.64
C LYS A 43 2.24 9.03 10.03
N GLY A 44 1.26 9.49 10.82
CA GLY A 44 0.10 10.22 10.30
C GLY A 44 -0.80 9.38 9.39
N GLY A 45 -0.83 8.06 9.56
CA GLY A 45 -1.52 7.13 8.66
C GLY A 45 -1.40 5.67 9.09
N ILE A 46 -1.79 4.73 8.24
CA ILE A 46 -1.66 3.30 8.55
C ILE A 46 -0.17 2.90 8.55
N PRO A 47 0.35 2.23 9.60
CA PRO A 47 1.78 2.05 9.81
C PRO A 47 2.41 0.90 9.02
N PHE A 48 1.73 0.38 8.01
CA PHE A 48 2.22 -0.62 7.07
C PHE A 48 1.90 -0.18 5.64
N ASP A 49 2.58 -0.77 4.66
CA ASP A 49 2.39 -0.43 3.24
C ASP A 49 0.98 -0.85 2.78
N LEU A 50 0.18 0.13 2.35
CA LEU A 50 -1.12 -0.09 1.73
C LEU A 50 -0.94 -0.36 0.22
N LYS A 51 -0.28 -1.45 -0.10
CA LYS A 51 -0.09 -1.89 -1.49
C LYS A 51 -1.00 -3.06 -1.78
N LEU A 52 -1.78 -2.96 -2.84
CA LEU A 52 -2.24 -4.14 -3.54
C LEU A 52 -1.04 -4.61 -4.36
N GLU A 53 -0.61 -5.87 -4.18
CA GLU A 53 0.55 -6.47 -4.89
C GLU A 53 0.43 -6.31 -6.41
N ALA A 54 -0.79 -6.11 -6.93
CA ALA A 54 -1.07 -5.76 -8.30
C ALA A 54 -1.53 -4.29 -8.41
N PRO A 55 -1.03 -3.54 -9.41
CA PRO A 55 -1.63 -2.26 -9.81
C PRO A 55 -3.14 -2.42 -10.05
N ASN A 56 -3.90 -1.34 -9.87
CA ASN A 56 -5.31 -1.37 -10.28
C ASN A 56 -5.41 -1.66 -11.80
N LYS A 57 -6.59 -2.11 -12.25
CA LYS A 57 -6.81 -2.52 -13.64
C LYS A 57 -6.37 -1.46 -14.65
N GLU A 58 -6.69 -0.19 -14.38
CA GLU A 58 -6.33 0.96 -15.23
C GLU A 58 -4.81 1.12 -15.36
N THR A 59 -4.07 1.04 -14.24
CA THR A 59 -2.61 1.14 -14.25
C THR A 59 -1.98 -0.05 -14.97
N LEU A 60 -2.56 -1.25 -14.82
CA LEU A 60 -2.10 -2.43 -15.52
C LEU A 60 -2.27 -2.29 -17.04
N GLU A 61 -3.45 -1.83 -17.48
CA GLU A 61 -3.74 -1.56 -18.90
C GLU A 61 -2.81 -0.50 -19.48
N ALA A 62 -2.56 0.58 -18.75
CA ALA A 62 -1.62 1.63 -19.17
C ALA A 62 -0.17 1.12 -19.30
N ILE A 63 0.26 0.22 -18.40
CA ILE A 63 1.59 -0.42 -18.48
C ILE A 63 1.67 -1.33 -19.73
N GLU A 64 0.63 -2.12 -20.00
CA GLU A 64 0.56 -2.99 -21.18
C GLU A 64 0.54 -2.17 -22.48
N GLU A 65 -0.23 -1.09 -22.51
CA GLU A 65 -0.27 -0.14 -23.62
C GLU A 65 1.11 0.49 -23.83
N GLY A 66 1.76 1.00 -22.79
CA GLY A 66 3.09 1.57 -22.88
C GLY A 66 4.13 0.58 -23.43
N ARG A 67 4.08 -0.69 -23.01
CA ARG A 67 4.95 -1.75 -23.58
C ARG A 67 4.66 -2.01 -25.05
N ARG A 68 3.39 -2.00 -25.46
CA ARG A 68 3.00 -2.16 -26.87
C ARG A 68 3.51 -1.00 -27.71
N LEU A 69 3.31 0.24 -27.24
CA LEU A 69 3.78 1.45 -27.92
C LEU A 69 5.31 1.48 -28.04
N ALA A 70 6.03 1.05 -27.02
CA ALA A 70 7.50 1.00 -27.03
C ALA A 70 8.09 0.01 -28.06
N LEU A 71 7.32 -0.98 -28.49
CA LEU A 71 7.73 -1.97 -29.49
C LEU A 71 7.17 -1.68 -30.89
N ASP A 72 6.29 -0.69 -31.02
CA ASP A 72 5.65 -0.33 -32.28
C ASP A 72 6.48 0.73 -33.02
N PRO A 73 7.12 0.39 -34.16
CA PRO A 73 7.93 1.33 -34.94
C PRO A 73 7.12 2.46 -35.58
N ASN A 74 5.78 2.37 -35.59
CA ASN A 74 4.90 3.41 -36.12
C ASN A 74 4.50 4.46 -35.08
N VAL A 75 4.86 4.26 -33.81
CA VAL A 75 4.58 5.21 -32.74
C VAL A 75 5.71 6.25 -32.69
N PRO A 76 5.39 7.56 -32.69
CA PRO A 76 6.41 8.60 -32.60
C PRO A 76 7.25 8.49 -31.33
N SER A 77 8.58 8.44 -31.50
CA SER A 77 9.55 8.60 -30.42
C SER A 77 10.10 10.03 -30.41
N TYR A 78 10.49 10.52 -29.24
CA TYR A 78 11.01 11.87 -29.07
C TYR A 78 12.35 11.80 -28.33
N ASP A 79 13.37 12.46 -28.89
CA ASP A 79 14.74 12.46 -28.34
C ASP A 79 14.99 13.61 -27.36
N ASN A 80 14.03 14.54 -27.22
CA ASN A 80 14.10 15.68 -26.33
C ASN A 80 12.76 15.95 -25.64
N ILE A 81 12.83 16.62 -24.49
CA ILE A 81 11.67 16.89 -23.64
C ILE A 81 10.73 17.96 -24.24
N GLU A 82 11.23 18.85 -25.09
CA GLU A 82 10.44 19.92 -25.71
C GLU A 82 9.44 19.34 -26.72
N ASP A 83 9.92 18.45 -27.60
CA ASP A 83 9.08 17.78 -28.59
C ASP A 83 8.08 16.83 -27.93
N LEU A 84 8.48 16.13 -26.87
CA LEU A 84 7.58 15.29 -26.08
C LEU A 84 6.43 16.10 -25.47
N ARG A 85 6.74 17.25 -24.86
CA ARG A 85 5.73 18.14 -24.26
C ARG A 85 4.75 18.68 -25.29
N LYS A 86 5.28 19.12 -26.43
CA LYS A 86 4.46 19.58 -27.56
C LYS A 86 3.50 18.50 -28.06
N ALA A 87 3.90 17.23 -28.06
CA ALA A 87 3.05 16.12 -28.46
C ALA A 87 1.98 15.76 -27.42
N LEU A 88 2.24 16.04 -26.14
CA LEU A 88 1.32 15.78 -25.03
C LEU A 88 0.40 16.97 -24.70
N ASP A 89 0.54 18.09 -25.42
CA ASP A 89 -0.20 19.34 -25.19
C ASP A 89 -0.07 19.87 -23.75
N VAL A 90 1.15 19.73 -23.17
CA VAL A 90 1.50 20.16 -21.79
C VAL A 90 2.82 20.92 -21.71
#